data_AF-A0A2A3LFT6-F1
#
_entry.id   AF-A0A2A3LFT6-F1
#
_cell.length_a   1.000
_cell.length_b   1.000
_cell.length_c   1.000
_cell.angle_alpha   90.00
_cell.angle_beta   90.00
_cell.angle_gamma   90.00
#
_symmetry.space_group_name_H-M   'P 1'
#
loop_
_entity.id
_entity.type
_entity.pdbx_description
1 polymer ?
#
loop_
_entity_poly.entity_id
_entity_poly.type
_entity_poly.pdbx_seq_one_letter_code
_entity_poly.pdbx_strand_id
1 'polypeptide(L)'
;MSTPTPKTMSNAELAREIQALQARAFERYEDAALQAEADPPRSEAIYARAEQDTAPLIARANALNDERVARYRRRAVRWRRAAVAIGVSGTAVVLWMLTRMQ
;
A
#
# COMPACT_ATOMS: atom_id res chain seq x y z
N MET A 1 23.60 -9.30 2.38
CA MET A 1 22.35 -9.83 1.81
C MET A 1 21.54 -8.68 1.27
N SER A 2 21.27 -8.64 -0.04
CA SER A 2 20.47 -7.57 -0.66
C SER A 2 19.01 -7.70 -0.25
N THR A 3 18.43 -6.62 0.27
CA THR A 3 17.00 -6.58 0.60
C THR A 3 16.21 -6.70 -0.72
N PRO A 4 15.28 -7.66 -0.85
CA PRO A 4 14.54 -7.85 -2.10
C PRO A 4 13.77 -6.56 -2.44
N THR A 5 13.86 -6.15 -3.70
CA THR A 5 13.15 -4.95 -4.16
C THR A 5 11.64 -5.18 -4.15
N PRO A 6 10.80 -4.17 -3.83
CA PRO A 6 9.34 -4.33 -3.76
C PRO A 6 8.72 -4.92 -5.04
N LYS A 7 9.33 -4.64 -6.19
CA LYS A 7 8.89 -5.08 -7.52
C LYS A 7 9.02 -6.60 -7.72
N THR A 8 9.95 -7.26 -7.04
CA THR A 8 10.20 -8.70 -7.17
C THR A 8 9.39 -9.53 -6.18
N MET A 9 8.71 -8.89 -5.23
CA MET A 9 7.89 -9.58 -4.21
C MET A 9 6.46 -9.80 -4.70
N SER A 10 5.89 -10.97 -4.37
CA SER A 10 4.47 -11.27 -4.51
C SER A 10 3.62 -10.41 -3.57
N ASN A 11 2.31 -10.30 -3.85
CA ASN A 11 1.41 -9.54 -2.97
C ASN A 11 1.32 -10.12 -1.55
N ALA A 12 1.45 -11.44 -1.40
CA ALA A 12 1.44 -12.09 -0.09
C ALA A 12 2.71 -11.77 0.69
N GLU A 13 3.88 -11.78 0.04
CA GLU A 13 5.15 -11.39 0.65
C GLU A 13 5.17 -9.91 1.03
N LEU A 14 4.65 -9.03 0.17
CA LEU A 14 4.49 -7.61 0.50
C LEU A 14 3.62 -7.42 1.75
N ALA A 15 2.50 -8.15 1.85
CA ALA A 15 1.62 -8.06 3.02
C ALA A 15 2.31 -8.54 4.31
N ARG A 16 3.03 -9.67 4.26
CA ARG A 16 3.78 -10.19 5.42
C ARG A 16 4.88 -9.23 5.85
N GLU A 17 5.64 -8.67 4.91
CA GLU A 17 6.73 -7.74 5.23
C GLU A 17 6.19 -6.43 5.82
N ILE A 18 5.06 -5.91 5.30
CA ILE A 18 4.38 -4.74 5.89
C ILE A 18 3.97 -5.03 7.34
N GLN A 19 3.35 -6.19 7.59
CA GLN A 19 2.95 -6.59 8.94
C GLN A 19 4.16 -6.74 9.88
N ALA A 20 5.24 -7.35 9.40
CA ALA A 20 6.47 -7.49 10.20
C ALA A 20 7.09 -6.13 10.54
N LEU A 21 7.10 -5.18 9.60
CA LEU A 21 7.60 -3.81 9.84
C LEU A 21 6.70 -3.04 10.81
N GLN A 22 5.38 -3.19 10.70
CA GLN A 22 4.43 -2.57 11.61
C GLN A 22 4.52 -3.15 13.02
N ALA A 23 4.67 -4.48 13.16
CA ALA A 23 4.87 -5.12 14.46
C ALA A 23 6.13 -4.60 15.15
N ARG A 24 7.26 -4.51 14.42
CA ARG A 24 8.52 -3.96 14.96
C ARG A 24 8.40 -2.49 15.34
N ALA A 25 7.66 -1.69 14.57
CA ALA A 25 7.42 -0.30 14.92
C ALA A 25 6.56 -0.19 16.18
N PHE A 26 5.55 -1.06 16.32
CA PHE A 26 4.70 -1.12 17.51
C PHE A 26 5.48 -1.52 18.76
N GLU A 27 6.29 -2.59 18.69
CA GLU A 27 7.17 -3.03 19.79
C GLU A 27 8.07 -1.88 20.28
N ARG A 28 8.64 -1.10 19.35
CA ARG A 28 9.47 0.08 19.68
C ARG A 28 8.71 1.18 20.42
N TYR A 29 7.44 1.41 20.07
CA TYR A 29 6.60 2.37 20.78
C TYR A 29 6.12 1.84 22.13
N GLU A 30 5.87 0.53 22.24
CA GLU A 30 5.52 -0.13 23.50
C GLU A 30 6.68 -0.04 24.50
N ASP A 31 7.90 -0.35 24.06
CA ASP A 31 9.12 -0.17 24.86
C ASP A 31 9.29 1.28 25.32
N ALA A 32 8.99 2.24 24.45
CA ALA A 32 9.04 3.67 24.77
C ALA A 32 7.97 4.07 25.78
N ALA A 33 6.77 3.49 25.69
CA ALA A 33 5.70 3.73 26.66
C ALA A 33 6.09 3.21 28.04
N LEU A 34 6.65 2.01 28.14
CA LEU A 34 7.16 1.44 29.41
C LEU A 34 8.27 2.31 30.01
N GLN A 35 9.18 2.83 29.18
CA GLN A 35 10.24 3.74 29.63
C GLN A 35 9.69 5.09 30.09
N ALA A 36 8.68 5.63 29.38
CA ALA A 36 8.03 6.88 29.75
C ALA A 36 7.22 6.77 31.03
N GLU A 37 6.60 5.61 31.30
CA GLU A 37 5.96 5.32 32.58
C GLU A 37 6.97 5.23 33.73
N ALA A 38 8.15 4.66 33.47
CA ALA A 38 9.22 4.56 34.46
C ALA A 38 9.93 5.90 34.74
N ASP A 39 9.98 6.82 33.76
CA ASP A 39 10.55 8.17 33.89
C ASP A 39 9.63 9.23 33.26
N PRO A 40 8.52 9.61 33.94
CA PRO A 40 7.53 10.54 33.41
C PRO A 40 8.09 11.92 33.03
N PRO A 41 9.02 12.54 33.79
CA PRO A 41 9.64 13.81 33.41
C PRO A 41 10.38 13.77 32.07
N ARG A 42 10.85 12.60 31.63
CA ARG A 42 11.56 12.42 30.35
C ARG A 42 10.69 11.81 29.25
N SER A 43 9.40 11.58 29.50
CA SER A 43 8.46 10.94 28.58
C SER A 43 8.48 11.54 27.18
N GLU A 44 8.47 12.87 27.05
CA GLU A 44 8.51 13.55 25.74
C GLU A 44 9.78 13.20 24.94
N ALA A 45 10.95 13.19 25.59
CA ALA A 45 12.21 12.85 24.93
C ALA A 45 12.27 11.37 24.54
N ILE A 46 11.67 10.49 25.34
CA ILE A 46 11.58 9.04 25.08
C ILE A 46 10.72 8.79 23.84
N TYR A 47 9.53 9.40 23.77
CA TYR A 47 8.67 9.29 22.60
C TYR A 47 9.26 9.91 21.35
N ALA A 48 9.90 11.09 21.46
CA ALA A 48 10.57 11.74 20.33
C ALA A 48 11.66 10.84 19.73
N ARG A 49 12.41 10.13 20.59
CA ARG A 49 13.42 9.17 20.14
C ARG A 49 12.79 7.94 19.48
N ALA A 50 11.72 7.39 20.08
CA ALA A 50 10.99 6.27 19.51
C ALA A 50 10.42 6.60 18.12
N GLU A 51 9.93 7.82 17.92
CA GLU A 51 9.45 8.30 16.62
C GLU A 51 10.56 8.40 15.59
N GLN A 52 11.73 8.94 15.95
CA GLN A 52 12.91 8.97 15.07
C GLN A 52 13.36 7.55 14.68
N ASP A 53 13.35 6.63 15.63
CA ASP A 53 13.81 5.25 15.43
C ASP A 53 12.82 4.40 14.61
N THR A 54 11.52 4.73 14.64
CA THR A 54 10.47 4.01 13.91
C THR A 54 10.13 4.64 12.56
N ALA A 55 10.40 5.93 12.34
CA ALA A 55 10.24 6.62 11.07
C ALA A 55 10.76 5.84 9.84
N PRO A 56 11.97 5.25 9.83
CA PRO A 56 12.44 4.47 8.68
C PRO A 56 11.67 3.18 8.45
N LEU A 57 11.17 2.53 9.52
CA LEU A 57 10.35 1.32 9.42
C LEU A 57 8.98 1.64 8.79
N ILE A 58 8.36 2.74 9.23
CA ILE A 58 7.08 3.23 8.71
C ILE A 58 7.24 3.65 7.25
N ALA A 59 8.29 4.41 6.92
CA ALA A 59 8.58 4.81 5.54
C ALA A 59 8.73 3.60 4.60
N ARG A 60 9.42 2.56 5.07
CA ARG A 60 9.58 1.32 4.30
C ARG A 60 8.25 0.57 4.14
N ALA A 61 7.45 0.47 5.20
CA ALA A 61 6.13 -0.15 5.13
C ALA A 61 5.20 0.59 4.14
N ASN A 62 5.23 1.92 4.14
CA ASN A 62 4.48 2.76 3.21
C ASN A 62 4.92 2.53 1.76
N ALA A 63 6.23 2.49 1.49
CA ALA A 63 6.74 2.21 0.15
C ALA A 63 6.28 0.84 -0.39
N LEU A 64 6.20 -0.19 0.47
CA LEU A 64 5.68 -1.50 0.09
C LEU A 64 4.16 -1.46 -0.16
N ASN A 65 3.42 -0.69 0.65
CA ASN A 65 1.98 -0.53 0.47
C ASN A 65 1.64 0.25 -0.82
N ASP A 66 2.41 1.27 -1.15
CA ASP A 66 2.25 2.04 -2.39
C ASP A 66 2.42 1.16 -3.63
N GLU A 67 3.38 0.22 -3.62
CA GLU A 67 3.53 -0.76 -4.70
C GLU A 67 2.31 -1.68 -4.81
N ARG A 68 1.74 -2.13 -3.68
CA ARG A 68 0.48 -2.90 -3.68
C ARG A 68 -0.65 -2.09 -4.30
N VAL A 69 -0.84 -0.84 -3.86
CA VAL A 69 -1.88 0.06 -4.38
C VAL A 69 -1.68 0.34 -5.87
N ALA A 70 -0.43 0.56 -6.31
CA ALA A 70 -0.11 0.75 -7.72
C ALA A 70 -0.51 -0.45 -8.58
N ARG A 71 -0.27 -1.69 -8.10
CA ARG A 71 -0.71 -2.91 -8.79
C ARG A 71 -2.23 -2.98 -8.91
N TYR A 72 -2.97 -2.66 -7.85
CA TYR A 72 -4.43 -2.62 -7.90
C TYR A 72 -4.95 -1.54 -8.84
N ARG A 73 -4.36 -0.33 -8.80
CA ARG A 73 -4.70 0.77 -9.73
C ARG A 73 -4.48 0.36 -11.18
N ARG A 74 -3.35 -0.29 -11.51
CA ARG A 74 -3.10 -0.79 -12.87
C ARG A 74 -4.17 -1.79 -13.31
N ARG A 75 -4.61 -2.68 -12.43
CA ARG A 75 -5.69 -3.64 -12.72
C ARG A 75 -7.02 -2.93 -12.92
N ALA A 76 -7.35 -1.95 -12.09
CA ALA A 76 -8.55 -1.13 -12.23
C ALA A 76 -8.59 -0.38 -13.56
N VAL A 77 -7.46 0.22 -13.98
CA VAL A 77 -7.35 0.89 -15.28
C VAL A 77 -7.59 -0.08 -16.44
N ARG A 78 -7.07 -1.31 -16.39
CA ARG A 78 -7.34 -2.33 -17.41
C ARG A 78 -8.83 -2.67 -17.50
N TRP A 79 -9.48 -2.89 -16.36
CA TRP A 79 -10.92 -3.14 -16.32
C TRP A 79 -11.75 -1.97 -16.86
N ARG A 80 -11.37 -0.74 -16.50
CA ARG A 80 -12.00 0.46 -17.06
C ARG A 80 -11.89 0.51 -18.58
N ARG A 81 -10.71 0.21 -19.14
CA ARG A 81 -10.51 0.15 -20.60
C ARG A 81 -11.36 -0.93 -21.25
N ALA A 82 -11.45 -2.11 -20.65
CA ALA A 82 -12.29 -3.19 -21.14
C ALA A 82 -13.78 -2.79 -21.15
N ALA A 83 -14.27 -2.18 -20.07
CA ALA A 83 -15.65 -1.69 -19.99
C ALA A 83 -15.95 -0.65 -21.09
N VAL A 84 -15.05 0.31 -21.31
CA VAL A 84 -15.18 1.29 -22.39
C VAL A 84 -15.20 0.61 -23.77
N ALA A 85 -14.31 -0.36 -24.01
CA ALA A 85 -14.27 -1.08 -25.29
C ALA A 85 -15.56 -1.86 -25.56
N ILE A 86 -16.13 -2.49 -24.54
CA ILE A 86 -17.43 -3.19 -24.63
C ILE A 86 -18.54 -2.19 -24.95
N GLY A 87 -18.57 -1.05 -24.26
CA GLY A 87 -19.54 0.02 -24.54
C GLY A 87 -19.47 0.51 -25.98
N VAL A 88 -18.26 0.86 -26.46
CA VAL A 88 -18.05 1.31 -27.84
C VAL A 88 -18.46 0.25 -28.86
N SER A 89 -18.07 -1.01 -28.64
CA SER A 89 -18.41 -2.12 -29.53
C SER A 89 -19.93 -2.33 -29.58
N GLY A 90 -20.60 -2.31 -28.43
CA GLY A 90 -22.06 -2.44 -28.35
C GLY A 90 -22.78 -1.31 -29.06
N THR A 91 -22.36 -0.06 -28.84
CA THR A 91 -22.93 1.10 -29.55
C THR A 91 -22.72 1.01 -31.06
N ALA A 92 -21.53 0.59 -31.52
CA ALA A 92 -21.24 0.42 -32.93
C ALA A 92 -22.14 -0.65 -33.59
N VAL A 93 -22.37 -1.77 -32.90
CA VAL A 93 -23.28 -2.84 -33.38
C VAL A 93 -24.71 -2.32 -33.49
N VAL A 94 -25.21 -1.60 -32.48
CA VAL A 94 -26.56 -1.03 -32.50
C VAL A 94 -26.72 -0.03 -33.66
N LEU A 95 -25.77 0.87 -33.84
CA LEU A 95 -25.77 1.83 -34.95
C LEU A 95 -25.75 1.11 -36.30
N TRP A 96 -24.91 0.08 -36.46
CA TRP A 96 -24.87 -0.72 -37.67
C TRP A 96 -26.21 -1.40 -37.96
N MET A 97 -26.85 -2.00 -36.96
CA MET A 97 -28.18 -2.61 -37.13
C MET A 97 -29.22 -1.57 -37.54
N LEU A 98 -29.21 -0.37 -36.94
CA LEU A 98 -30.11 0.72 -37.33
C LEU A 98 -29.90 1.15 -38.79
N THR A 99 -28.66 1.27 -39.25
CA THR A 99 -28.37 1.61 -40.67
C THR A 99 -28.76 0.51 -41.65
N ARG A 100 -28.90 -0.74 -41.20
CA ARG A 100 -29.34 -1.87 -42.03
C ARG A 100 -30.86 -2.03 -42.09
N MET A 101 -31.60 -1.39 -41.19
CA MET A 101 -33.07 -1.43 -41.13
C MET A 101 -33.75 -0.27 -41.88
N GLN A 102 -32.97 0.71 -42.36
CA GLN A 102 -33.40 1.73 -43.31
C GLN A 102 -33.19 1.25 -44.74
#